data_AF-A0A3N4ZPP5-F1
#
_entry.id   AF-A0A3N4ZPP5-F1
#
_cell.length_a   1.000
_cell.length_b   1.000
_cell.length_c   1.000
_cell.angle_alpha   90.00
_cell.angle_beta   90.00
_cell.angle_gamma   90.00
#
_symmetry.space_group_name_H-M   'P 1'
#
loop_
_entity.id
_entity.type
_entity.pdbx_description
1 polymer ?
#
loop_
_entity_poly.entity_id
_entity_poly.type
_entity_poly.pdbx_seq_one_letter_code
_entity_poly.pdbx_strand_id
1 'polypeptide(L)'
;MLRAHRRHTGEPGNHDPHARPSTPTEPAPATAGTGTSGTDDGERGSLHVLTIPTAVAFVTGAVLVITMVGSATDDRRRTGTAADAAALAAAQEWDNHLGILSGLHLGATEVTGFWGILDAPLLTGGVRAEMYEAAEVYAERNGAELTALHIDPARLRVTAEVRHEDEIPVAEVRSEASATARVRLTGGLCLGDDGLGWRVDGDCVSDPADVFGLEDRLDDLLDELERHPGNADDADEDDAADDAEDGEDGEDGEDGEDEEEEWSPPEVAGFRSDVVLAD
;
A
#
# COMPACT_ATOMS: atom_id res chain seq x y z
N MET A 1 -42.42 -9.18 6.10
CA MET A 1 -42.29 -9.29 7.57
C MET A 1 -41.51 -8.09 8.06
N LEU A 2 -42.19 -7.15 8.72
CA LEU A 2 -41.56 -6.03 9.42
C LEU A 2 -41.05 -6.50 10.79
N ARG A 3 -39.82 -6.12 11.15
CA ARG A 3 -39.50 -5.78 12.55
C ARG A 3 -38.36 -4.78 12.61
N ALA A 4 -38.73 -3.60 13.10
CA ALA A 4 -37.88 -2.49 13.49
C ALA A 4 -37.49 -2.62 14.97
N HIS A 5 -36.29 -2.13 15.33
CA HIS A 5 -35.86 -1.51 16.61
C HIS A 5 -34.31 -1.61 16.69
N ARG A 6 -33.53 -0.65 17.21
CA ARG A 6 -33.75 0.68 17.80
C ARG A 6 -32.36 1.37 17.91
N ARG A 7 -32.40 2.69 17.75
CA ARG A 7 -31.40 3.75 17.95
C ARG A 7 -30.36 3.54 19.07
N HIS A 8 -29.12 3.97 18.81
CA HIS A 8 -28.39 4.85 19.74
C HIS A 8 -27.72 5.99 18.96
N THR A 9 -28.06 7.20 19.39
CA THR A 9 -27.60 8.51 18.94
C THR A 9 -26.29 8.87 19.64
N GLY A 10 -25.27 9.25 18.86
CA GLY A 10 -24.08 9.98 19.31
C GLY A 10 -24.01 11.30 18.55
N GLU A 11 -24.00 12.40 19.30
CA GLU A 11 -24.13 13.79 18.86
C GLU A 11 -23.00 14.28 17.92
N PRO A 12 -23.32 15.12 16.91
CA PRO A 12 -22.33 15.89 16.17
C PRO A 12 -21.96 17.18 16.94
N GLY A 13 -20.66 17.36 17.19
CA GLY A 13 -20.11 18.57 17.78
C GLY A 13 -20.35 19.79 16.89
N ASN A 14 -21.16 20.70 17.41
CA ASN A 14 -21.52 22.00 16.85
C ASN A 14 -20.30 22.96 16.86
N HIS A 15 -19.89 23.47 15.71
CA HIS A 15 -18.99 24.62 15.58
C HIS A 15 -19.68 25.69 14.77
N ASP A 16 -20.29 26.65 15.46
CA ASP A 16 -20.84 27.87 14.88
C ASP A 16 -19.96 29.08 15.30
N PRO A 17 -19.69 30.04 14.41
CA PRO A 17 -18.60 30.99 14.52
C PRO A 17 -19.10 32.38 14.93
N HIS A 18 -19.05 32.74 16.21
CA HIS A 18 -19.16 34.14 16.63
C HIS A 18 -18.51 34.39 18.00
N ALA A 19 -17.29 34.96 17.99
CA ALA A 19 -16.79 35.73 19.12
C ALA A 19 -15.72 36.75 18.68
N ARG A 20 -16.09 38.03 18.73
CA ARG A 20 -15.21 39.21 18.85
C ARG A 20 -15.84 40.12 19.94
N PRO A 21 -15.14 41.15 20.43
CA PRO A 21 -13.92 41.14 21.24
C PRO A 21 -14.21 41.76 22.63
N SER A 22 -13.32 41.61 23.61
CA SER A 22 -13.43 42.36 24.87
C SER A 22 -12.09 43.01 25.23
N THR A 23 -12.13 44.33 25.32
CA THR A 23 -11.09 45.25 25.78
C THR A 23 -10.87 45.15 27.31
N PRO A 24 -9.74 45.67 27.82
CA PRO A 24 -9.24 45.37 29.16
C PRO A 24 -9.78 46.34 30.22
N THR A 25 -10.06 45.79 31.41
CA THR A 25 -10.40 46.56 32.63
C THR A 25 -9.20 46.62 33.57
N GLU A 26 -8.84 47.86 33.87
CA GLU A 26 -7.98 48.41 34.92
C GLU A 26 -8.09 47.75 36.31
N PRO A 27 -6.98 47.71 37.08
CA PRO A 27 -7.08 47.73 38.54
C PRO A 27 -6.42 48.97 39.17
N ALA A 28 -7.14 49.58 40.11
CA ALA A 28 -6.67 50.59 41.07
C ALA A 28 -6.54 49.96 42.50
N PRO A 29 -6.13 50.69 43.54
CA PRO A 29 -4.75 50.75 44.03
C PRO A 29 -4.57 50.16 45.44
N ALA A 30 -3.33 49.79 45.81
CA ALA A 30 -2.96 49.48 47.19
C ALA A 30 -1.95 50.51 47.71
N THR A 31 -2.33 51.21 48.78
CA THR A 31 -1.55 52.25 49.45
C THR A 31 -0.84 51.71 50.69
N ALA A 32 0.38 52.23 50.89
CA ALA A 32 1.04 52.56 52.16
C ALA A 32 1.69 51.46 53.02
N GLY A 33 3.04 51.53 53.08
CA GLY A 33 3.88 51.08 54.18
C GLY A 33 5.14 51.96 54.23
N THR A 34 5.28 52.74 55.30
CA THR A 34 6.23 53.84 55.48
C THR A 34 7.56 53.37 56.11
N GLY A 35 8.68 53.93 55.65
CA GLY A 35 9.75 54.44 56.54
C GLY A 35 11.08 53.66 56.62
N THR A 36 12.13 54.24 56.05
CA THR A 36 13.36 54.62 56.78
C THR A 36 14.31 55.40 55.87
N SER A 37 14.71 56.56 56.36
CA SER A 37 15.70 57.48 55.80
C SER A 37 17.12 56.95 56.00
N GLY A 38 17.86 56.83 54.90
CA GLY A 38 19.32 56.72 54.87
C GLY A 38 19.83 57.58 53.72
N THR A 39 20.54 58.65 54.04
CA THR A 39 21.25 59.53 53.12
C THR A 39 22.45 58.80 52.55
N ASP A 40 22.56 58.66 51.24
CA ASP A 40 23.82 58.54 50.50
C ASP A 40 23.55 58.73 49.00
N ASP A 41 24.60 59.05 48.26
CA ASP A 41 24.58 59.87 47.05
C ASP A 41 23.93 59.26 45.79
N GLY A 42 23.19 60.09 45.05
CA GLY A 42 23.43 60.24 43.61
C GLY A 42 23.39 59.04 42.66
N GLU A 43 22.49 58.06 42.79
CA GLU A 43 22.35 57.01 41.77
C GLU A 43 20.97 57.02 41.11
N ARG A 44 20.77 58.02 40.23
CA ARG A 44 19.92 57.83 39.04
C ARG A 44 20.66 56.84 38.14
N GLY A 45 20.67 55.58 38.55
CA GLY A 45 21.31 54.47 37.86
C GLY A 45 20.62 54.27 36.52
N SER A 46 21.10 55.02 35.53
CA SER A 46 21.27 54.66 34.13
C SER A 46 20.82 53.25 33.78
N LEU A 47 19.51 53.01 33.75
CA LEU A 47 18.96 52.12 32.74
C LEU A 47 19.17 52.91 31.44
N HIS A 48 20.37 52.73 30.87
CA HIS A 48 20.87 53.38 29.68
C HIS A 48 19.68 53.62 28.75
N VAL A 49 19.39 54.87 28.36
CA VAL A 49 18.28 55.17 27.42
C VAL A 49 18.39 54.35 26.11
N LEU A 50 19.56 53.76 25.87
CA LEU A 50 19.87 52.82 24.79
C LEU A 50 19.49 51.35 25.07
N THR A 51 19.30 50.86 26.30
CA THR A 51 19.02 49.44 26.57
C THR A 51 17.63 49.02 26.12
N ILE A 52 16.61 49.88 26.32
CA ILE A 52 15.23 49.61 25.89
C ILE A 52 15.15 49.43 24.35
N PRO A 53 15.65 50.37 23.51
CA PRO A 53 15.61 50.18 22.06
C PRO A 53 16.48 49.01 21.59
N THR A 54 17.60 48.72 22.27
CA THR A 54 18.43 47.56 21.96
C THR A 54 17.70 46.25 22.24
N ALA A 55 17.01 46.14 23.38
CA ALA A 55 16.21 44.96 23.72
C ALA A 55 15.06 44.76 22.73
N VAL A 56 14.36 45.83 22.34
CA VAL A 56 13.32 45.78 21.30
C VAL A 56 13.91 45.31 19.97
N ALA A 57 15.05 45.85 19.53
CA ALA A 57 15.69 45.43 18.29
C ALA A 57 16.09 43.94 18.32
N PHE A 58 16.61 43.44 19.44
CA PHE A 58 16.91 42.02 19.61
C PHE A 58 15.66 41.15 19.55
N VAL A 59 14.58 41.53 20.23
CA VAL A 59 13.31 40.78 20.20
C VAL A 59 12.72 40.79 18.80
N THR A 60 12.67 41.93 18.13
CA THR A 60 12.18 42.04 16.75
C THR A 60 13.03 41.23 15.78
N GLY A 61 14.37 41.29 15.92
CA GLY A 61 15.29 40.49 15.11
C GLY A 61 15.10 38.99 15.34
N ALA A 62 14.95 38.56 16.59
CA ALA A 62 14.67 37.17 16.92
C ALA A 62 13.33 36.69 16.34
N VAL A 63 12.26 37.50 16.45
CA VAL A 63 10.95 37.18 15.86
C VAL A 63 11.07 37.05 14.33
N LEU A 64 11.75 37.98 13.66
CA LEU A 64 11.97 37.92 12.21
C LEU A 64 12.70 36.63 11.79
N VAL A 65 13.78 36.28 12.49
CA VAL A 65 14.53 35.04 12.23
C VAL A 65 13.63 33.82 12.42
N ILE A 66 12.87 33.75 13.53
CA ILE A 66 11.94 32.63 13.78
C ILE A 66 10.88 32.54 12.68
N THR A 67 10.31 33.67 12.23
CA THR A 67 9.30 33.66 11.16
C THR A 67 9.86 33.23 9.81
N MET A 68 11.08 33.67 9.45
CA MET A 68 11.71 33.35 8.17
C MET A 68 12.19 31.90 8.11
N VAL A 69 12.73 31.37 9.21
CA VAL A 69 13.08 29.95 9.34
C VAL A 69 11.82 29.09 9.34
N GLY A 70 10.74 29.57 9.99
CA GLY A 70 9.45 28.91 10.00
C GLY A 70 8.86 28.75 8.59
N SER A 71 8.83 29.82 7.79
CA SER A 71 8.27 29.77 6.43
C SER A 71 9.09 28.87 5.50
N ALA A 72 10.42 28.93 5.56
CA ALA A 72 11.28 28.07 4.74
C ALA A 72 11.17 26.58 5.11
N THR A 73 10.93 26.27 6.39
CA THR A 73 10.77 24.88 6.86
C THR A 73 9.38 24.33 6.53
N ASP A 74 8.35 25.17 6.58
CA ASP A 74 6.97 24.81 6.26
C ASP A 74 6.82 24.47 4.76
N ASP A 75 7.43 25.28 3.89
CA ASP A 75 7.42 25.09 2.43
C ASP A 75 8.03 23.74 2.01
N ARG A 76 9.12 23.32 2.66
CA ARG A 76 9.77 22.04 2.41
C ARG A 76 9.02 20.82 2.95
N ARG A 77 8.19 21.01 3.99
CA ARG A 77 7.35 19.92 4.53
C ARG A 77 6.09 19.71 3.71
N ARG A 78 5.47 20.80 3.23
CA ARG A 78 4.26 20.72 2.39
C ARG A 78 4.55 20.04 1.06
N THR A 79 5.72 20.31 0.47
CA THR A 79 6.23 19.63 -0.74
C THR A 79 6.35 18.12 -0.60
N GLY A 80 6.97 17.63 0.48
CA GLY A 80 7.00 16.19 0.74
C GLY A 80 5.59 15.61 0.98
N THR A 81 4.75 16.33 1.72
CA THR A 81 3.41 15.83 2.11
C THR A 81 2.50 15.56 0.91
N ALA A 82 2.54 16.41 -0.13
CA ALA A 82 1.72 16.22 -1.32
C ALA A 82 2.15 14.99 -2.14
N ALA A 83 3.46 14.82 -2.35
CA ALA A 83 4.00 13.67 -3.06
C ALA A 83 3.74 12.36 -2.28
N ASP A 84 3.95 12.37 -0.96
CA ASP A 84 3.69 11.23 -0.08
C ASP A 84 2.23 10.80 -0.16
N ALA A 85 1.30 11.78 -0.06
CA ALA A 85 -0.13 11.52 -0.15
C ALA A 85 -0.53 10.93 -1.50
N ALA A 86 0.01 11.47 -2.61
CA ALA A 86 -0.28 10.97 -3.96
C ALA A 86 0.26 9.55 -4.17
N ALA A 87 1.50 9.27 -3.75
CA ALA A 87 2.10 7.94 -3.87
C ALA A 87 1.36 6.90 -3.03
N LEU A 88 1.02 7.22 -1.78
CA LEU A 88 0.24 6.33 -0.91
C LEU A 88 -1.16 6.07 -1.45
N ALA A 89 -1.84 7.09 -1.98
CA ALA A 89 -3.17 6.94 -2.57
C ALA A 89 -3.15 5.99 -3.77
N ALA A 90 -2.21 6.16 -4.69
CA ALA A 90 -2.06 5.25 -5.83
C ALA A 90 -1.70 3.82 -5.40
N ALA A 91 -0.79 3.67 -4.43
CA ALA A 91 -0.43 2.35 -3.92
C ALA A 91 -1.59 1.66 -3.19
N GLN A 92 -2.46 2.41 -2.51
CA GLN A 92 -3.67 1.88 -1.89
C GLN A 92 -4.68 1.37 -2.91
N GLU A 93 -4.83 2.04 -4.06
CA GLU A 93 -5.72 1.56 -5.10
C GLU A 93 -5.24 0.25 -5.71
N TRP A 94 -3.92 0.16 -5.93
CA TRP A 94 -3.32 -1.09 -6.38
C TRP A 94 -3.47 -2.22 -5.36
N ASP A 95 -3.26 -1.93 -4.07
CA ASP A 95 -3.47 -2.86 -2.96
C ASP A 95 -4.89 -3.43 -2.94
N ASN A 96 -5.90 -2.57 -3.10
CA ASN A 96 -7.30 -3.00 -3.20
C ASN A 96 -7.52 -3.94 -4.39
N HIS A 97 -6.95 -3.62 -5.56
CA HIS A 97 -7.05 -4.48 -6.74
C HIS A 97 -6.37 -5.84 -6.52
N LEU A 98 -5.18 -5.86 -5.90
CA LEU A 98 -4.50 -7.11 -5.55
C LEU A 98 -5.34 -7.96 -4.60
N GLY A 99 -6.04 -7.34 -3.65
CA GLY A 99 -6.98 -8.03 -2.75
C GLY A 99 -8.17 -8.64 -3.49
N ILE A 100 -8.76 -7.92 -4.45
CA ILE A 100 -9.85 -8.43 -5.30
C ILE A 100 -9.36 -9.60 -6.15
N LEU A 101 -8.22 -9.43 -6.82
CA LEU A 101 -7.61 -10.46 -7.65
C LEU A 101 -7.31 -11.72 -6.83
N SER A 102 -6.67 -11.56 -5.67
CA SER A 102 -6.41 -12.66 -4.75
C SER A 102 -7.70 -13.36 -4.33
N GLY A 103 -8.72 -12.63 -3.94
CA GLY A 103 -10.01 -13.21 -3.54
C GLY A 103 -10.70 -14.00 -4.65
N LEU A 104 -10.60 -13.53 -5.90
CA LEU A 104 -11.13 -14.24 -7.08
C LEU A 104 -10.44 -15.60 -7.27
N HIS A 105 -9.11 -15.62 -7.23
CA HIS A 105 -8.33 -16.83 -7.48
C HIS A 105 -8.33 -17.80 -6.28
N LEU A 106 -8.41 -17.28 -5.05
CA LEU A 106 -8.62 -18.11 -3.84
C LEU A 106 -9.97 -18.84 -3.85
N GLY A 107 -10.98 -18.29 -4.52
CA GLY A 107 -12.30 -18.89 -4.64
C GLY A 107 -12.44 -19.87 -5.81
N ALA A 108 -11.38 -20.08 -6.61
CA ALA A 108 -11.42 -20.98 -7.75
C ALA A 108 -11.44 -22.45 -7.31
N THR A 109 -12.26 -23.24 -7.98
CA THR A 109 -12.39 -24.68 -7.76
C THR A 109 -11.51 -25.50 -8.70
N GLU A 110 -10.97 -24.89 -9.74
CA GLU A 110 -10.10 -25.52 -10.72
C GLU A 110 -8.62 -25.10 -10.53
N VAL A 111 -7.70 -26.02 -10.79
CA VAL A 111 -6.23 -25.80 -10.74
C VAL A 111 -5.82 -24.54 -11.50
N THR A 112 -6.27 -24.42 -12.75
CA THR A 112 -5.96 -23.29 -13.63
C THR A 112 -6.57 -21.99 -13.13
N GLY A 113 -7.73 -22.07 -12.46
CA GLY A 113 -8.36 -20.93 -11.83
C GLY A 113 -7.55 -20.41 -10.66
N PHE A 114 -7.00 -21.28 -9.81
CA PHE A 114 -6.19 -20.86 -8.67
C PHE A 114 -4.80 -20.32 -9.08
N TRP A 115 -4.11 -21.03 -9.97
CA TRP A 115 -2.77 -20.65 -10.43
C TRP A 115 -2.77 -19.55 -11.50
N GLY A 116 -3.92 -19.27 -12.13
CA GLY A 116 -4.04 -18.23 -13.16
C GLY A 116 -3.73 -16.80 -12.67
N ILE A 117 -3.60 -16.57 -11.37
CA ILE A 117 -3.16 -15.29 -10.82
C ILE A 117 -1.72 -14.94 -11.20
N LEU A 118 -0.88 -15.95 -11.45
CA LEU A 118 0.54 -15.79 -11.79
C LEU A 118 0.69 -15.14 -13.16
N ASP A 119 -0.23 -15.45 -14.08
CA ASP A 119 -0.30 -14.88 -15.42
C ASP A 119 -1.21 -13.65 -15.50
N ALA A 120 -1.92 -13.33 -14.41
CA ALA A 120 -2.87 -12.24 -14.41
C ALA A 120 -2.14 -10.89 -14.52
N PRO A 121 -2.62 -9.98 -15.40
CA PRO A 121 -2.02 -8.66 -15.51
C PRO A 121 -2.25 -7.86 -14.22
N LEU A 122 -1.18 -7.71 -13.42
CA LEU A 122 -1.18 -6.92 -12.18
C LEU A 122 -1.59 -5.45 -12.40
N LEU A 123 -1.41 -4.95 -13.62
CA LEU A 123 -1.73 -3.60 -14.03
C LEU A 123 -2.49 -3.63 -15.35
N THR A 124 -3.81 -3.58 -15.26
CA THR A 124 -4.66 -3.31 -16.42
C THR A 124 -4.70 -1.80 -16.71
N GLY A 125 -5.22 -1.43 -17.87
CA GLY A 125 -5.45 -0.01 -18.19
C GLY A 125 -6.42 0.67 -17.21
N GLY A 126 -7.42 -0.07 -16.70
CA GLY A 126 -8.37 0.42 -15.70
C GLY A 126 -7.70 0.72 -14.37
N VAL A 127 -6.95 -0.25 -13.84
CA VAL A 127 -6.20 -0.09 -12.57
C VAL A 127 -5.25 1.09 -12.64
N ARG A 128 -4.52 1.22 -13.76
CA ARG A 128 -3.63 2.36 -13.96
C ARG A 128 -4.36 3.71 -13.92
N ALA A 129 -5.55 3.78 -14.51
CA ALA A 129 -6.35 5.00 -14.51
C ALA A 129 -6.86 5.33 -13.10
N GLU A 130 -7.35 4.34 -12.36
CA GLU A 130 -7.82 4.50 -10.97
C GLU A 130 -6.69 4.94 -10.04
N MET A 131 -5.50 4.32 -10.17
CA MET A 131 -4.30 4.75 -9.44
C MET A 131 -3.90 6.19 -9.76
N TYR A 132 -3.99 6.59 -11.04
CA TYR A 132 -3.67 7.95 -11.47
C TYR A 132 -4.67 8.97 -10.92
N GLU A 133 -5.96 8.69 -11.03
CA GLU A 133 -7.04 9.53 -10.49
C GLU A 133 -6.90 9.69 -8.97
N ALA A 134 -6.60 8.61 -8.26
CA ALA A 134 -6.34 8.67 -6.82
C ALA A 134 -5.12 9.55 -6.49
N ALA A 135 -4.00 9.38 -7.20
CA ALA A 135 -2.82 10.22 -7.00
C ALA A 135 -3.11 11.70 -7.26
N GLU A 136 -3.82 12.01 -8.35
CA GLU A 136 -4.17 13.37 -8.76
C GLU A 136 -5.05 14.05 -7.70
N VAL A 137 -6.15 13.40 -7.29
CA VAL A 137 -7.06 13.93 -6.26
C VAL A 137 -6.34 14.21 -4.94
N TYR A 138 -5.40 13.35 -4.54
CA TYR A 138 -4.65 13.56 -3.29
C TYR A 138 -3.54 14.60 -3.44
N ALA A 139 -2.90 14.74 -4.60
CA ALA A 139 -1.98 15.83 -4.87
C ALA A 139 -2.71 17.19 -4.79
N GLU A 140 -3.86 17.32 -5.47
CA GLU A 140 -4.65 18.55 -5.52
C GLU A 140 -5.13 18.99 -4.13
N ARG A 141 -5.58 18.04 -3.31
CA ARG A 141 -5.98 18.29 -1.91
C ARG A 141 -4.83 18.81 -1.04
N ASN A 142 -3.58 18.61 -1.46
CA ASN A 142 -2.38 19.10 -0.81
C ASN A 142 -1.74 20.30 -1.53
N GLY A 143 -2.47 20.95 -2.45
CA GLY A 143 -2.03 22.17 -3.13
C GLY A 143 -0.91 21.92 -4.15
N ALA A 144 -0.92 20.74 -4.78
CA ALA A 144 0.01 20.38 -5.83
C ALA A 144 -0.71 19.71 -7.01
N GLU A 145 -0.14 19.86 -8.20
CA GLU A 145 -0.53 19.16 -9.42
C GLU A 145 0.33 17.90 -9.56
N LEU A 146 -0.27 16.76 -9.90
CA LEU A 146 0.46 15.56 -10.26
C LEU A 146 1.10 15.74 -11.65
N THR A 147 2.42 15.68 -11.73
CA THR A 147 3.15 15.83 -13.00
C THR A 147 3.54 14.51 -13.62
N ALA A 148 3.78 13.48 -12.81
CA ALA A 148 4.05 12.14 -13.29
C ALA A 148 3.67 11.07 -12.24
N LEU A 149 3.31 9.89 -12.76
CA LEU A 149 3.13 8.69 -11.95
C LEU A 149 3.88 7.52 -12.61
N HIS A 150 4.85 6.97 -11.90
CA HIS A 150 5.64 5.83 -12.34
C HIS A 150 5.29 4.59 -11.53
N ILE A 151 5.02 3.49 -12.21
CA ILE A 151 4.59 2.24 -11.57
C ILE A 151 5.59 1.13 -11.92
N ASP A 152 6.14 0.48 -10.90
CA ASP A 152 7.05 -0.66 -11.00
C ASP A 152 6.34 -1.93 -10.49
N PRO A 153 5.67 -2.71 -11.37
CA PRO A 153 4.98 -3.96 -11.01
C PRO A 153 5.89 -5.02 -10.44
N ALA A 154 7.15 -5.09 -10.88
CA ALA A 154 8.10 -6.08 -10.40
C ALA A 154 8.49 -5.86 -8.93
N ARG A 155 8.26 -4.66 -8.38
CA ARG A 155 8.56 -4.32 -6.98
C ARG A 155 7.34 -3.85 -6.19
N LEU A 156 6.17 -3.83 -6.82
CA LEU A 156 4.93 -3.24 -6.30
C LEU A 156 5.15 -1.82 -5.76
N ARG A 157 5.86 -0.99 -6.53
CA ARG A 157 6.18 0.40 -6.17
C ARG A 157 5.47 1.39 -7.07
N VAL A 158 5.08 2.51 -6.49
CA VAL A 158 4.51 3.65 -7.20
C VAL A 158 5.27 4.90 -6.79
N THR A 159 5.80 5.63 -7.75
CA THR A 159 6.45 6.93 -7.53
C THR A 159 5.56 8.03 -8.10
N ALA A 160 5.16 8.96 -7.25
CA ALA A 160 4.43 10.16 -7.65
C ALA A 160 5.39 11.34 -7.69
N GLU A 161 5.30 12.12 -8.77
CA GLU A 161 5.98 13.42 -8.90
C GLU A 161 4.92 14.50 -8.96
N VAL A 162 5.11 15.55 -8.17
CA VAL A 162 4.16 16.64 -8.02
C VAL A 162 4.84 17.98 -8.14
N ARG A 163 4.06 19.00 -8.51
CA ARG A 163 4.48 20.40 -8.56
C ARG A 163 3.48 21.26 -7.81
N HIS A 164 3.95 22.02 -6.84
CA HIS A 164 3.09 22.92 -6.07
C HIS A 164 2.55 24.07 -6.91
N GLU A 165 1.32 24.48 -6.62
CA GLU A 165 0.66 25.59 -7.31
C GLU A 165 1.23 26.95 -6.90
N ASP A 166 1.66 27.09 -5.64
CA ASP A 166 2.23 28.32 -5.11
C ASP A 166 3.62 28.58 -5.71
N GLU A 167 3.82 29.79 -6.25
CA GLU A 167 5.11 30.25 -6.75
C GLU A 167 6.01 30.71 -5.61
N ILE A 168 7.30 30.34 -5.65
CA ILE A 168 8.29 30.87 -4.72
C ILE A 168 8.44 32.38 -4.99
N PRO A 169 8.15 33.28 -4.00
CA PRO A 169 8.01 34.73 -4.21
C PRO A 169 9.24 35.48 -4.78
N VAL A 170 10.38 34.80 -4.92
CA VAL A 170 11.67 35.37 -5.33
C VAL A 170 12.17 34.76 -6.66
N ALA A 171 11.57 33.66 -7.12
CA ALA A 171 12.12 32.88 -8.22
C ALA A 171 11.17 32.64 -9.41
N GLU A 172 9.85 32.89 -9.30
CA GLU A 172 8.86 32.48 -10.33
C GLU A 172 8.94 30.98 -10.68
N VAL A 173 9.52 30.18 -9.77
CA VAL A 173 9.68 28.72 -9.88
C VAL A 173 8.69 28.08 -8.92
N ARG A 174 8.00 27.05 -9.40
CA ARG A 174 7.16 26.18 -8.58
C ARG A 174 8.00 25.05 -8.00
N SER A 175 7.76 24.71 -6.74
CA SER A 175 8.49 23.65 -6.06
C SER A 175 8.01 22.27 -6.53
N GLU A 176 8.94 21.40 -6.91
CA GLU A 176 8.67 20.01 -7.29
C GLU A 176 9.08 19.05 -6.16
N ALA A 177 8.35 17.95 -6.02
CA ALA A 177 8.63 16.89 -5.06
C ALA A 177 8.31 15.53 -5.65
N SER A 178 8.98 14.49 -5.15
CA SER A 178 8.70 13.11 -5.51
C SER A 178 8.68 12.25 -4.26
N ALA A 179 7.83 11.22 -4.27
CA ALA A 179 7.76 10.22 -3.22
C ALA A 179 7.43 8.86 -3.83
N THR A 180 7.93 7.81 -3.20
CA THR A 180 7.64 6.43 -3.60
C THR A 180 6.88 5.73 -2.48
N ALA A 181 5.80 5.04 -2.83
CA ALA A 181 5.11 4.12 -1.95
C ALA A 181 5.21 2.70 -2.49
N ARG A 182 5.03 1.71 -1.63
CA ARG A 182 5.04 0.29 -2.00
C ARG A 182 3.95 -0.48 -1.30
N VAL A 183 3.42 -1.48 -2.00
CA VAL A 183 2.55 -2.51 -1.41
C VAL A 183 3.43 -3.64 -0.91
N ARG A 184 3.37 -3.92 0.39
CA ARG A 184 4.07 -5.02 1.03
C ARG A 184 3.10 -6.16 1.29
N LEU A 185 3.25 -7.24 0.53
CA LEU A 185 2.45 -8.46 0.74
C LEU A 185 2.93 -9.21 2.00
N THR A 186 2.00 -9.47 2.92
CA THR A 186 2.28 -10.13 4.21
C THR A 186 1.52 -11.45 4.40
N GLY A 187 0.52 -11.74 3.58
CA GLY A 187 -0.20 -13.01 3.58
C GLY A 187 -0.99 -13.27 2.30
N GLY A 188 -1.21 -14.55 2.00
CA GLY A 188 -1.83 -15.00 0.76
C GLY A 188 -0.89 -14.85 -0.41
N LEU A 189 -0.77 -13.64 -0.96
CA LEU A 189 0.18 -13.35 -2.02
C LEU A 189 1.58 -13.09 -1.48
N CYS A 190 2.56 -13.28 -2.35
CA CYS A 190 3.96 -12.94 -2.11
C CYS A 190 4.60 -12.43 -3.40
N LEU A 191 5.77 -11.81 -3.26
CA LEU A 191 6.60 -11.34 -4.36
C LEU A 191 7.99 -11.94 -4.16
N GLY A 192 8.36 -12.88 -5.02
CA GLY A 192 9.67 -13.51 -5.10
C GLY A 192 10.54 -12.89 -6.20
N ASP A 193 11.68 -13.52 -6.47
CA ASP A 193 12.57 -13.10 -7.56
C ASP A 193 11.93 -13.32 -8.95
N ASP A 194 11.12 -14.37 -9.07
CA ASP A 194 10.40 -14.75 -10.29
C ASP A 194 9.04 -14.04 -10.46
N GLY A 195 8.69 -13.15 -9.53
CA GLY A 195 7.49 -12.32 -9.61
C GLY A 195 6.45 -12.64 -8.54
N LEU A 196 5.17 -12.50 -8.90
CA LEU A 196 4.06 -12.73 -7.97
C LEU A 196 3.89 -14.23 -7.73
N GLY A 197 3.58 -14.60 -6.50
CA GLY A 197 3.30 -15.99 -6.13
C GLY A 197 2.27 -16.12 -5.01
N TRP A 198 1.97 -17.36 -4.65
CA TRP A 198 1.24 -17.73 -3.44
C TRP A 198 2.20 -18.03 -2.31
N ARG A 199 1.84 -17.63 -1.10
CA ARG A 199 2.55 -18.04 0.11
C ARG A 199 2.00 -19.37 0.59
N VAL A 200 2.70 -20.45 0.25
CA VAL A 200 2.39 -21.83 0.65
C VAL A 200 3.43 -22.27 1.66
N ASP A 201 3.00 -22.72 2.84
CA ASP A 201 3.88 -23.17 3.94
C ASP A 201 5.02 -22.21 4.35
N GLY A 202 4.88 -20.93 4.02
CA GLY A 202 5.85 -19.86 4.33
C GLY A 202 6.71 -19.46 3.14
N ASP A 203 6.85 -20.33 2.15
CA ASP A 203 7.60 -20.11 0.92
C ASP A 203 6.77 -19.35 -0.12
N CYS A 204 7.45 -18.64 -1.01
CA CYS A 204 6.80 -17.93 -2.10
C CYS A 204 6.85 -18.80 -3.35
N VAL A 205 5.70 -19.35 -3.73
CA VAL A 205 5.58 -20.26 -4.86
C VAL A 205 5.00 -19.52 -6.05
N SER A 206 5.78 -19.45 -7.12
CA SER A 206 5.42 -18.78 -8.38
C SER A 206 5.30 -19.76 -9.56
N ASP A 207 5.59 -21.05 -9.37
CA ASP A 207 5.31 -22.09 -10.35
C ASP A 207 4.51 -23.23 -9.69
N PRO A 208 3.36 -23.66 -10.26
CA PRO A 208 2.65 -24.83 -9.75
C PRO A 208 3.52 -26.10 -9.69
N ALA A 209 4.51 -26.25 -10.58
CA ALA A 209 5.40 -27.41 -10.61
C ALA A 209 6.18 -27.58 -9.29
N ASP A 210 6.51 -26.47 -8.61
CA ASP A 210 7.21 -26.45 -7.32
C ASP A 210 6.40 -27.14 -6.21
N VAL A 211 5.07 -27.10 -6.29
CA VAL A 211 4.18 -27.73 -5.29
C VAL A 211 3.91 -29.19 -5.63
N PHE A 212 3.72 -29.48 -6.91
CA PHE A 212 3.35 -30.82 -7.36
C PHE A 212 4.56 -31.77 -7.46
N GLY A 213 5.79 -31.28 -7.19
CA GLY A 213 7.01 -32.07 -7.34
C GLY A 213 7.14 -32.63 -8.75
N LEU A 214 6.68 -31.86 -9.75
CA LEU A 214 6.49 -32.39 -11.10
C LEU A 214 7.84 -32.67 -11.77
N GLU A 215 8.92 -32.03 -11.32
CA GLU A 215 10.30 -32.36 -11.69
C GLU A 215 10.72 -33.73 -11.13
N ASP A 216 10.47 -34.02 -9.85
CA ASP A 216 10.76 -35.34 -9.27
C ASP A 216 9.97 -36.45 -9.98
N ARG A 217 8.72 -36.17 -10.35
CA ARG A 217 7.84 -37.11 -11.05
C ARG A 217 8.20 -37.26 -12.54
N LEU A 218 8.78 -36.23 -13.16
CA LEU A 218 9.31 -36.28 -14.53
C LEU A 218 10.63 -37.04 -14.58
N ASP A 219 11.50 -36.88 -13.57
CA ASP A 219 12.71 -37.68 -13.41
C ASP A 219 12.36 -39.16 -13.20
N ASP A 220 11.40 -39.49 -12.34
CA ASP A 220 10.90 -40.87 -12.17
C ASP A 220 10.32 -41.44 -13.48
N LEU A 221 9.55 -40.64 -14.24
CA LEU A 221 9.00 -41.05 -15.55
C LEU A 221 10.08 -41.25 -16.63
N LEU A 222 11.13 -40.43 -16.63
CA LEU A 222 12.27 -40.59 -17.52
C LEU A 222 13.09 -41.84 -17.16
N ASP A 223 13.28 -42.10 -15.87
CA ASP A 223 13.95 -43.31 -15.34
C ASP A 223 13.17 -44.59 -15.70
N GLU A 224 11.83 -44.52 -15.75
CA GLU A 224 10.96 -45.63 -16.16
C GLU A 224 10.99 -45.86 -17.68
N LEU A 225 11.02 -44.78 -18.48
CA LEU A 225 11.17 -44.87 -19.93
C LEU A 225 12.54 -45.45 -20.33
N GLU A 226 13.60 -45.11 -19.60
CA GLU A 226 14.93 -45.69 -19.80
C GLU A 226 15.03 -47.15 -19.34
N ARG A 227 14.21 -47.58 -18.38
CA ARG A 227 14.15 -48.98 -17.91
C ARG A 227 13.39 -49.93 -18.85
N HIS A 228 12.55 -49.43 -19.76
CA HIS A 228 11.79 -50.26 -20.71
C HIS A 228 12.00 -49.85 -22.17
N PRO A 229 13.19 -50.08 -22.76
CA PRO A 229 13.35 -49.97 -24.21
C PRO A 229 12.82 -51.25 -24.87
N GLY A 230 11.55 -51.24 -25.28
CA GLY A 230 11.04 -52.11 -26.34
C GLY A 230 10.33 -53.40 -25.91
N ASN A 231 8.99 -53.36 -26.01
CA ASN A 231 8.22 -54.51 -26.50
C ASN A 231 7.64 -54.08 -27.85
N ALA A 232 8.47 -54.16 -28.88
CA ALA A 232 8.07 -53.98 -30.27
C ALA A 232 8.49 -55.20 -31.08
N ASP A 233 8.12 -56.39 -30.61
CA ASP A 233 8.22 -57.64 -31.36
C ASP A 233 7.06 -58.52 -30.90
N ASP A 234 6.05 -58.67 -31.74
CA ASP A 234 5.23 -59.88 -31.95
C ASP A 234 4.11 -59.52 -32.95
N ALA A 235 4.51 -59.34 -34.20
CA ALA A 235 3.62 -59.45 -35.34
C ALA A 235 3.80 -60.86 -35.90
N ASP A 236 2.84 -61.75 -35.65
CA ASP A 236 2.67 -62.98 -36.40
C ASP A 236 1.28 -62.97 -37.06
N GLU A 237 1.33 -63.13 -38.38
CA GLU A 237 0.22 -63.25 -39.32
C GLU A 237 -0.40 -64.67 -39.29
N ASP A 238 -1.60 -64.76 -39.87
CA ASP A 238 -2.29 -65.97 -40.40
C ASP A 238 -3.12 -66.84 -39.42
N ASP A 239 -4.46 -66.79 -39.52
CA ASP A 239 -5.23 -67.79 -40.29
C ASP A 239 -6.77 -67.57 -40.23
N ALA A 240 -7.45 -68.07 -41.26
CA ALA A 240 -8.84 -67.82 -41.59
C ALA A 240 -9.88 -68.76 -40.95
N ALA A 241 -11.07 -68.19 -40.75
CA ALA A 241 -12.42 -68.76 -40.93
C ALA A 241 -13.01 -69.82 -39.96
N ASP A 242 -14.28 -69.52 -39.64
CA ASP A 242 -15.44 -70.38 -39.37
C ASP A 242 -15.86 -70.76 -37.94
N ASP A 243 -17.15 -70.51 -37.72
CA ASP A 243 -18.14 -71.17 -36.87
C ASP A 243 -18.24 -70.89 -35.35
N ALA A 244 -19.22 -70.03 -35.03
CA ALA A 244 -20.44 -70.33 -34.27
C ALA A 244 -20.39 -70.87 -32.82
N GLU A 245 -21.00 -70.05 -31.96
CA GLU A 245 -21.86 -70.35 -30.81
C GLU A 245 -21.25 -70.72 -29.44
N ASP A 246 -21.76 -69.98 -28.45
CA ASP A 246 -21.93 -70.27 -27.02
C ASP A 246 -20.72 -70.46 -26.11
N GLY A 247 -20.65 -69.60 -25.10
CA GLY A 247 -19.81 -69.77 -23.90
C GLY A 247 -19.73 -68.49 -23.08
N GLU A 248 -20.66 -68.33 -22.13
CA GLU A 248 -20.65 -67.33 -21.06
C GLU A 248 -19.51 -67.61 -20.07
N ASP A 249 -18.45 -66.81 -20.09
CA ASP A 249 -17.43 -66.86 -19.05
C ASP A 249 -16.92 -65.43 -18.81
N GLY A 250 -17.31 -64.89 -17.66
CA GLY A 250 -17.05 -63.51 -17.26
C GLY A 250 -15.58 -63.19 -17.10
N GLU A 251 -15.20 -62.03 -17.61
CA GLU A 251 -14.22 -61.19 -16.97
C GLU A 251 -14.89 -59.83 -16.81
N ASP A 252 -15.39 -59.65 -15.60
CA ASP A 252 -15.81 -58.38 -15.03
C ASP A 252 -14.55 -57.51 -15.06
N GLY A 253 -14.33 -56.83 -16.20
CA GLY A 253 -13.52 -55.64 -16.25
C GLY A 253 -14.20 -54.66 -15.32
N GLU A 254 -13.77 -54.67 -14.06
CA GLU A 254 -13.95 -53.57 -13.14
C GLU A 254 -13.33 -52.37 -13.87
N ASP A 255 -14.17 -51.68 -14.64
CA ASP A 255 -13.97 -50.30 -15.03
C ASP A 255 -13.80 -49.58 -13.71
N GLY A 256 -12.54 -49.52 -13.24
CA GLY A 256 -12.13 -48.61 -12.20
C GLY A 256 -12.55 -47.27 -12.71
N GLU A 257 -13.68 -46.79 -12.22
CA GLU A 257 -13.99 -45.38 -12.18
C GLU A 257 -12.77 -44.80 -11.47
N ASP A 258 -11.78 -44.38 -12.26
CA ASP A 258 -10.70 -43.53 -11.79
C ASP A 258 -11.43 -42.35 -11.18
N GLU A 259 -11.66 -42.42 -9.87
CA GLU A 259 -12.22 -41.34 -9.09
C GLU A 259 -11.24 -40.20 -9.32
N GLU A 260 -11.54 -39.33 -10.30
CA GLU A 260 -10.73 -38.18 -10.65
C GLU A 260 -10.48 -37.45 -9.34
N GLU A 261 -9.27 -37.60 -8.81
CA GLU A 261 -8.93 -37.18 -7.47
C GLU A 261 -9.26 -35.69 -7.40
N GLU A 262 -10.35 -35.36 -6.69
CA GLU A 262 -10.95 -34.03 -6.74
C GLU A 262 -9.90 -33.04 -6.24
N TRP A 263 -9.32 -32.29 -7.18
CA TRP A 263 -8.17 -31.45 -6.90
C TRP A 263 -8.51 -30.49 -5.76
N SER A 264 -7.65 -30.45 -4.75
CA SER A 264 -7.77 -29.56 -3.62
C SER A 264 -6.67 -28.50 -3.69
N PRO A 265 -7.01 -27.19 -3.63
CA PRO A 265 -6.02 -26.13 -3.60
C PRO A 265 -5.10 -26.24 -2.38
N PRO A 266 -3.82 -25.82 -2.49
CA PRO A 266 -2.93 -25.77 -1.35
C PRO A 266 -3.48 -24.82 -0.27
N GLU A 267 -3.17 -25.11 0.99
CA GLU A 267 -3.57 -24.24 2.10
C GLU A 267 -2.82 -22.91 2.03
N VAL A 268 -3.54 -21.85 1.67
CA VAL A 268 -3.01 -20.48 1.61
C VAL A 268 -3.80 -19.57 2.53
N ALA A 269 -3.09 -18.68 3.21
CA ALA A 269 -3.74 -17.66 4.03
C ALA A 269 -4.52 -16.66 3.14
N GLY A 270 -5.57 -16.04 3.68
CA GLY A 270 -6.21 -14.92 3.00
C GLY A 270 -5.27 -13.73 2.79
N PHE A 271 -5.54 -12.96 1.73
CA PHE A 271 -4.78 -11.77 1.33
C PHE A 271 -4.58 -10.80 2.49
N ARG A 272 -3.32 -10.43 2.73
CA ARG A 272 -2.90 -9.42 3.70
C ARG A 272 -1.72 -8.63 3.15
N SER A 273 -1.74 -7.34 3.38
CA SER A 273 -0.77 -6.39 2.85
C SER A 273 -0.71 -5.12 3.69
N ASP A 274 0.37 -4.37 3.51
CA ASP A 274 0.57 -3.04 4.09
C ASP A 274 1.05 -2.07 3.00
N VAL A 275 0.49 -0.87 2.97
CA VAL A 275 0.97 0.21 2.09
C VAL A 275 1.88 1.14 2.89
N VAL A 276 3.12 1.32 2.43
CA VAL A 276 4.13 2.13 3.12
C VAL A 276 4.92 2.99 2.15
N LEU A 277 5.44 4.13 2.63
CA LEU A 277 6.44 4.89 1.89
C LEU A 277 7.73 4.05 1.76
N ALA A 278 8.38 4.16 0.62
CA ALA A 278 9.67 3.55 0.32
C ALA A 278 10.76 4.62 0.41
N ASP A 279 11.78 4.35 1.22
CA ASP A 279 12.98 5.18 1.34
C ASP A 279 13.88 5.15 0.09
#